data_AF-A0AAX6H730-F1
#
_entry.id   AF-A0AAX6H730-F1
#
_cell.length_a   1.000
_cell.length_b   1.000
_cell.length_c   1.000
_cell.angle_alpha   90.00
_cell.angle_beta   90.00
_cell.angle_gamma   90.00
#
_symmetry.space_group_name_H-M   'P 1'
#
loop_
_entity.id
_entity.type
_entity.pdbx_description
1 polymer ?
#
loop_
_entity_poly.entity_id
_entity_poly.type
_entity_poly.pdbx_seq_one_letter_code
_entity_poly.pdbx_strand_id
1 'polypeptide(L)'
;MEETFVPLRGIKNNLRGRLTCYKQDWTGGFSAGIRILAPTTYIFFASAIPVISFGEQLERNTDGIITTVQMLASTAICGIIHSIIRGQPLLILGVAEPTVLIYTFMFNFAKERTDLGPKLFVAWTGWVCVWTAFLLILLSVLGACSIINRFTRIAGELFGLLIAMLFMQQAIKETLHGEDRRQQVCIDGFQELEVSDS
;
A
#
# COMPACT_ATOMS: atom_id res chain seq x y z
N MET A 1 9.89 -23.51 -26.91
CA MET A 1 9.40 -24.56 -26.02
C MET A 1 7.92 -24.29 -25.83
N GLU A 2 7.06 -25.07 -26.47
CA GLU A 2 5.62 -25.03 -26.23
C GLU A 2 5.38 -25.53 -24.81
N GLU A 3 5.30 -24.60 -23.85
CA GLU A 3 4.93 -24.91 -22.48
C GLU A 3 3.46 -25.33 -22.48
N THR A 4 3.22 -26.64 -22.47
CA THR A 4 1.89 -27.18 -22.17
C THR A 4 1.41 -26.55 -20.88
N PHE A 5 0.36 -25.73 -21.00
CA PHE A 5 -0.23 -25.00 -19.90
C PHE A 5 -0.86 -25.98 -18.91
N VAL A 6 -0.09 -26.38 -17.90
CA VAL A 6 -0.60 -27.17 -16.79
C VAL A 6 -1.03 -26.20 -15.69
N PRO A 7 -2.35 -25.98 -15.48
CA PRO A 7 -2.81 -25.13 -14.40
C PRO A 7 -2.22 -25.63 -13.08
N LEU A 8 -1.90 -24.70 -12.16
CA LEU A 8 -1.33 -24.97 -10.82
C LEU A 8 0.15 -25.42 -10.75
N ARG A 9 0.81 -25.77 -11.87
CA ARG A 9 2.21 -26.22 -11.84
C ARG A 9 3.17 -25.17 -11.27
N GLY A 10 2.95 -23.90 -11.61
CA GLY A 10 3.72 -22.77 -11.08
C GLY A 10 3.59 -22.60 -9.57
N ILE A 11 2.37 -22.71 -9.05
CA ILE A 11 2.08 -22.60 -7.61
C ILE A 11 2.75 -23.74 -6.84
N LYS A 12 2.63 -24.98 -7.34
CA LYS A 12 3.23 -26.16 -6.71
C LYS A 12 4.76 -26.07 -6.65
N ASN A 13 5.40 -25.61 -7.72
CA ASN A 13 6.85 -25.42 -7.76
C ASN A 13 7.30 -24.33 -6.78
N ASN A 14 6.59 -23.20 -6.72
CA ASN A 14 6.88 -22.12 -5.79
C ASN A 14 6.78 -22.60 -4.32
N LEU A 15 5.72 -23.33 -3.99
CA LEU A 15 5.50 -23.86 -2.64
C LEU A 15 6.60 -24.87 -2.24
N ARG A 16 6.96 -25.79 -3.15
CA ARG A 16 8.00 -26.81 -2.88
C ARG A 16 9.38 -26.18 -2.67
N GLY A 17 9.75 -25.18 -3.47
CA GLY A 17 11.00 -24.46 -3.28
C GLY A 17 11.06 -23.78 -1.92
N ARG A 18 9.95 -23.14 -1.51
CA ARG A 18 9.88 -22.38 -0.26
C ARG A 18 9.81 -23.23 1.01
N LEU A 19 9.08 -24.34 0.99
CA LEU A 19 8.99 -25.25 2.14
C LEU A 19 10.37 -25.76 2.59
N THR A 20 11.31 -25.91 1.65
CA THR A 20 12.68 -26.38 1.93
C THR A 20 13.48 -25.33 2.70
N CYS A 21 13.36 -24.05 2.31
CA CYS A 21 14.09 -22.95 2.97
C CYS A 21 13.39 -22.42 4.23
N TYR A 22 12.08 -22.65 4.39
CA TYR A 22 11.31 -22.10 5.50
C TYR A 22 11.88 -22.48 6.88
N LYS A 23 12.28 -23.74 7.07
CA LYS A 23 12.92 -24.19 8.32
C LYS A 23 14.25 -23.49 8.58
N GLN A 24 15.01 -23.20 7.52
CA GLN A 24 16.30 -22.52 7.61
C GLN A 24 16.12 -21.04 7.97
N ASP A 25 15.09 -20.38 7.46
CA ASP A 25 14.79 -18.97 7.78
C ASP A 25 14.54 -18.76 9.28
N TRP A 26 13.77 -19.65 9.91
CA TRP A 26 13.53 -19.58 11.36
C TRP A 26 14.80 -19.88 12.17
N THR A 27 15.52 -20.94 11.80
CA THR A 27 16.75 -21.33 12.52
C THR A 27 17.82 -20.25 12.41
N GLY A 28 18.03 -19.70 11.21
CA GLY A 28 18.97 -18.62 10.94
C GLY A 28 18.57 -17.30 11.59
N GLY A 29 17.26 -17.00 11.66
CA GLY A 29 16.72 -15.85 12.36
C GLY A 29 17.02 -15.87 13.86
N PHE A 30 16.84 -17.01 14.52
CA PHE A 30 17.19 -17.17 15.94
C PHE A 30 18.70 -17.09 16.17
N SER A 31 19.52 -17.65 15.28
CA SER A 31 20.99 -17.58 15.38
C SER A 31 21.56 -16.17 15.16
N ALA A 32 20.85 -15.30 14.43
CA ALA A 32 21.28 -13.92 14.19
C ALA A 32 21.20 -13.02 15.44
N GLY A 33 20.39 -13.40 16.44
CA GLY A 33 20.26 -12.70 17.72
C GLY A 33 19.97 -11.20 17.56
N ILE A 34 20.77 -10.35 18.21
CA ILE A 34 20.57 -8.89 18.24
C ILE A 34 20.92 -8.20 16.91
N ARG A 35 21.69 -8.86 16.02
CA ARG A 35 22.13 -8.24 14.75
C ARG A 35 20.98 -7.91 13.80
N ILE A 36 19.85 -8.58 13.94
CA ILE A 36 18.65 -8.31 13.12
C ILE A 36 17.90 -7.06 13.59
N LEU A 37 18.13 -6.60 14.82
CA LEU A 37 17.38 -5.48 15.40
C LEU A 37 17.62 -4.16 14.65
N ALA A 38 18.87 -3.88 14.27
CA ALA A 38 19.21 -2.66 13.53
C ALA A 38 18.49 -2.56 12.16
N PRO A 39 18.57 -3.57 11.27
CA PRO A 39 17.83 -3.53 10.00
C PRO A 39 16.31 -3.60 10.19
N THR A 40 15.79 -4.34 11.17
CA THR A 40 14.34 -4.37 11.45
C THR A 40 13.81 -3.00 11.85
N THR A 41 14.51 -2.28 12.75
CA THR A 41 14.11 -0.93 13.17
C THR A 41 14.21 0.07 12.01
N TYR A 42 15.25 -0.02 11.18
CA TYR A 42 15.38 0.84 10.00
C TYR A 42 14.20 0.64 9.02
N ILE A 43 13.88 -0.60 8.68
CA ILE A 43 12.77 -0.92 7.77
C ILE A 43 11.41 -0.57 8.38
N PHE A 44 11.24 -0.71 9.70
CA PHE A 44 10.03 -0.29 10.40
C PHE A 44 9.76 1.20 10.19
N PHE A 45 10.72 2.08 10.47
CA PHE A 45 10.53 3.52 10.26
C PHE A 45 10.40 3.88 8.78
N ALA A 46 11.20 3.23 7.91
CA ALA A 46 11.13 3.47 6.48
C ALA A 46 9.77 3.09 5.86
N SER A 47 9.06 2.12 6.43
CA SER A 47 7.73 1.71 5.96
C SER A 47 6.58 2.39 6.71
N ALA A 48 6.76 2.78 7.98
CA ALA A 48 5.74 3.46 8.76
C ALA A 48 5.51 4.91 8.29
N ILE A 49 6.57 5.66 7.98
CA ILE A 49 6.46 7.09 7.58
C ILE A 49 5.60 7.28 6.32
N PRO A 50 5.81 6.53 5.23
CA PRO A 50 4.96 6.63 4.04
C PRO A 50 3.51 6.25 4.33
N VAL A 51 3.26 5.22 5.14
CA VAL A 51 1.89 4.79 5.47
C VAL A 51 1.15 5.84 6.29
N ILE A 52 1.83 6.53 7.22
CA ILE A 52 1.23 7.65 7.96
C ILE A 52 0.89 8.80 7.00
N SER A 53 1.83 9.20 6.15
CA SER A 53 1.62 10.29 5.19
C SER A 53 0.47 9.99 4.21
N PHE A 54 0.46 8.79 3.64
CA PHE A 54 -0.61 8.36 2.73
C PHE A 54 -1.93 8.11 3.44
N GLY A 55 -1.90 7.67 4.70
CA GLY A 55 -3.08 7.51 5.54
C GLY A 55 -3.75 8.86 5.81
N GLU A 56 -2.97 9.88 6.16
CA GLU A 56 -3.49 11.23 6.41
C GLU A 56 -4.09 11.83 5.14
N GLN A 57 -3.41 11.66 4.00
CA GLN A 57 -3.93 12.07 2.71
C GLN A 57 -5.26 11.38 2.37
N LEU A 58 -5.36 10.07 2.60
CA LEU A 58 -6.60 9.35 2.34
C LEU A 58 -7.71 9.77 3.30
N GLU A 59 -7.39 10.03 4.56
CA GLU A 59 -8.33 10.50 5.56
C GLU A 59 -8.95 11.84 5.17
N ARG A 60 -8.13 12.80 4.70
CA ARG A 60 -8.61 14.08 4.15
C ARG A 60 -9.46 13.90 2.90
N ASN A 61 -9.06 13.00 1.99
CA ASN A 61 -9.76 12.77 0.73
C ASN A 61 -11.07 11.98 0.89
N THR A 62 -11.24 11.23 1.99
CA THR A 62 -12.41 10.37 2.24
C THR A 62 -13.32 10.93 3.33
N ASP A 63 -13.24 12.23 3.62
CA ASP A 63 -14.04 12.90 4.66
C ASP A 63 -13.97 12.19 6.02
N GLY A 64 -12.82 11.59 6.36
CA GLY A 64 -12.59 10.87 7.62
C GLY A 64 -13.19 9.46 7.70
N ILE A 65 -13.75 8.90 6.61
CA ILE A 65 -14.33 7.56 6.62
C ILE A 65 -13.26 6.47 6.74
N ILE A 66 -12.13 6.64 6.04
CA ILE A 66 -10.96 5.78 6.20
C ILE A 66 -9.91 6.57 6.97
N THR A 67 -9.62 6.14 8.19
CA THR A 67 -8.66 6.84 9.06
C THR A 67 -7.24 6.31 8.88
N THR A 68 -6.27 7.18 9.16
CA THR A 68 -4.83 6.84 9.14
C THR A 68 -4.52 5.62 10.03
N VAL A 69 -5.16 5.54 11.20
CA VAL A 69 -4.97 4.44 12.15
C VAL A 69 -5.50 3.10 11.61
N GLN A 70 -6.62 3.10 10.89
CA GLN A 70 -7.14 1.89 10.24
C GLN A 70 -6.20 1.41 9.13
N MET A 71 -5.61 2.34 8.37
CA MET A 71 -4.63 2.01 7.33
C MET A 71 -3.35 1.41 7.93
N LEU A 72 -2.85 1.98 9.03
CA LEU A 72 -1.70 1.45 9.76
C LEU A 72 -1.98 0.04 10.30
N ALA A 73 -3.12 -0.15 10.96
CA ALA A 73 -3.52 -1.45 11.49
C ALA A 73 -3.67 -2.49 10.37
N SER A 74 -4.30 -2.14 9.25
CA SER A 74 -4.46 -3.01 8.08
C SER A 74 -3.10 -3.42 7.49
N THR A 75 -2.19 -2.46 7.33
CA THR A 75 -0.84 -2.72 6.81
C THR A 75 -0.02 -3.60 7.73
N ALA A 76 -0.12 -3.39 9.05
CA ALA A 76 0.56 -4.22 10.05
C ALA A 76 0.04 -5.66 10.06
N ILE A 77 -1.29 -5.85 10.10
CA ILE A 77 -1.92 -7.18 10.09
C ILE A 77 -1.58 -7.91 8.78
N CYS A 78 -1.72 -7.22 7.65
CA CYS A 78 -1.40 -7.81 6.35
C CYS A 78 0.09 -8.15 6.24
N GLY A 79 0.98 -7.31 6.77
CA GLY A 79 2.42 -7.57 6.83
C GLY A 79 2.79 -8.80 7.65
N ILE A 80 2.17 -9.00 8.82
CA ILE A 80 2.38 -10.19 9.67
C ILE A 80 1.87 -11.46 8.97
N ILE A 81 0.67 -11.43 8.40
CA ILE A 81 0.11 -12.57 7.69
C ILE A 81 0.97 -12.92 6.46
N HIS A 82 1.42 -11.90 5.73
CA HIS A 82 2.26 -12.03 4.56
C HIS A 82 3.63 -12.62 4.90
N SER A 83 4.28 -12.15 5.97
CA SER A 83 5.62 -12.63 6.35
C SER A 83 5.62 -14.11 6.74
N ILE A 84 4.51 -14.61 7.31
CA ILE A 84 4.37 -16.02 7.70
C ILE A 84 4.05 -16.91 6.50
N ILE A 85 3.16 -16.45 5.59
CA ILE A 85 2.55 -17.31 4.56
C ILE A 85 3.25 -17.18 3.18
N ARG A 86 3.84 -16.03 2.84
CA ARG A 86 4.36 -15.83 1.47
C ARG A 86 5.73 -16.46 1.22
N GLY A 87 6.00 -16.65 -0.06
CA GLY A 87 7.22 -17.27 -0.55
C GLY A 87 8.45 -16.35 -0.64
N GLN A 88 8.33 -15.06 -0.31
CA GLN A 88 9.41 -14.08 -0.41
C GLN A 88 9.40 -13.15 0.81
N PRO A 89 10.16 -13.45 1.87
CA PRO A 89 10.16 -12.69 3.12
C PRO A 89 10.85 -11.32 3.01
N LEU A 90 11.66 -11.12 1.97
CA LEU A 90 12.32 -9.83 1.68
C LEU A 90 11.37 -8.81 1.03
N LEU A 91 10.14 -9.20 0.70
CA LEU A 91 9.16 -8.28 0.10
C LEU A 91 8.50 -7.44 1.18
N ILE A 92 8.71 -6.12 1.11
CA ILE A 92 8.09 -5.15 2.02
C ILE A 92 6.70 -4.83 1.48
N LEU A 93 5.68 -5.21 2.24
CA LEU A 93 4.30 -4.83 1.94
C LEU A 93 4.05 -3.41 2.45
N GLY A 94 3.54 -2.54 1.58
CA GLY A 94 3.18 -1.18 1.94
C GLY A 94 2.06 -0.66 1.07
N VAL A 95 1.42 0.41 1.54
CA VAL A 95 0.47 1.18 0.73
C VAL A 95 1.29 2.10 -0.18
N ALA A 96 1.00 2.05 -1.48
CA ALA A 96 1.61 2.93 -2.45
C ALA A 96 0.60 4.00 -2.89
N GLU A 97 1.11 5.14 -3.34
CA GLU A 97 0.30 6.27 -3.78
C GLU A 97 -0.75 5.91 -4.86
N PRO A 98 -0.49 5.06 -5.88
CA PRO A 98 -1.53 4.67 -6.84
C PRO A 98 -2.72 3.99 -6.18
N THR A 99 -2.50 3.29 -5.06
CA THR A 99 -3.60 2.70 -4.28
C THR A 99 -4.45 3.81 -3.66
N VAL A 100 -3.83 4.79 -3.01
CA VAL A 100 -4.51 5.95 -2.40
C VAL A 100 -5.34 6.72 -3.44
N LEU A 101 -4.78 6.92 -4.63
CA LEU A 101 -5.45 7.58 -5.74
C LEU A 101 -6.70 6.81 -6.19
N ILE A 102 -6.59 5.49 -6.33
CA ILE A 102 -7.74 4.63 -6.68
C ILE A 102 -8.82 4.70 -5.60
N TYR A 103 -8.46 4.62 -4.32
CA TYR A 103 -9.43 4.74 -3.22
C TYR A 103 -10.11 6.12 -3.19
N THR A 104 -9.38 7.19 -3.45
CA THR A 104 -9.93 8.54 -3.56
C THR A 104 -10.91 8.65 -4.73
N PHE A 105 -10.55 8.10 -5.90
CA PHE A 105 -11.43 8.06 -7.07
C PHE A 105 -12.69 7.25 -6.80
N MET A 106 -12.55 6.08 -6.17
CA MET A 106 -13.66 5.23 -5.74
C MET A 106 -14.60 5.96 -4.77
N PHE A 107 -14.04 6.74 -3.85
CA PHE A 107 -14.83 7.53 -2.91
C PHE A 107 -15.63 8.63 -3.61
N ASN A 108 -14.99 9.39 -4.50
CA ASN A 108 -15.68 10.41 -5.31
C ASN A 108 -16.79 9.80 -6.18
N PHE A 109 -16.52 8.65 -6.80
CA PHE A 109 -17.51 7.91 -7.58
C PHE A 109 -18.71 7.48 -6.72
N ALA A 110 -18.48 7.00 -5.50
CA ALA A 110 -19.55 6.62 -4.59
C ALA A 110 -20.35 7.83 -4.06
N LYS A 111 -19.70 8.98 -3.89
CA LYS A 111 -20.30 10.25 -3.41
C LYS A 111 -21.19 10.90 -4.47
N GLU A 112 -20.81 10.82 -5.75
CA GLU A 112 -21.60 11.32 -6.88
C GLU A 112 -22.86 10.50 -7.15
N ARG A 113 -22.93 9.27 -6.63
CA ARG A 113 -24.07 8.36 -6.78
C ARG A 113 -25.01 8.48 -5.58
N THR A 114 -26.26 8.87 -5.86
CA THR A 114 -27.34 8.96 -4.86
C THR A 114 -27.66 7.64 -4.18
N ASP A 115 -27.35 6.51 -4.84
CA ASP A 115 -27.76 5.17 -4.41
C ASP A 115 -26.78 4.52 -3.41
N LEU A 116 -25.51 4.93 -3.39
CA LEU A 116 -24.47 4.38 -2.50
C LEU A 116 -24.27 5.29 -1.29
N GLY A 117 -24.06 6.59 -1.51
CA GLY A 117 -23.72 7.53 -0.45
C GLY A 117 -22.43 7.19 0.33
N PRO A 118 -21.99 8.08 1.24
CA PRO A 118 -20.75 7.89 1.99
C PRO A 118 -20.83 6.74 3.01
N LYS A 119 -22.02 6.45 3.56
CA LYS A 119 -22.19 5.43 4.61
C LYS A 119 -22.01 3.99 4.11
N LEU A 120 -22.35 3.69 2.85
CA LEU A 120 -22.18 2.35 2.27
C LEU A 120 -20.85 2.18 1.54
N PHE A 121 -20.02 3.23 1.46
CA PHE A 121 -18.74 3.19 0.77
C PHE A 121 -17.85 2.03 1.26
N VAL A 122 -17.74 1.82 2.58
CA VAL A 122 -16.91 0.76 3.16
C VAL A 122 -17.40 -0.65 2.81
N ALA A 123 -18.71 -0.86 2.77
CA ALA A 123 -19.28 -2.16 2.38
C ALA A 123 -19.06 -2.42 0.89
N TRP A 124 -19.22 -1.38 0.05
CA TRP A 124 -18.98 -1.46 -1.38
C TRP A 124 -17.51 -1.72 -1.71
N THR A 125 -16.57 -1.01 -1.05
CA THR A 125 -15.14 -1.28 -1.22
C THR A 125 -14.77 -2.68 -0.78
N GLY A 126 -15.40 -3.20 0.28
CA GLY A 126 -15.29 -4.60 0.68
C GLY A 126 -15.67 -5.58 -0.45
N TRP A 127 -16.77 -5.32 -1.16
CA TRP A 127 -17.19 -6.13 -2.31
C TRP A 127 -16.23 -6.05 -3.49
N VAL A 128 -15.69 -4.86 -3.77
CA VAL A 128 -14.63 -4.68 -4.79
C VAL A 128 -13.39 -5.50 -4.44
N CYS A 129 -13.01 -5.56 -3.16
CA CYS A 129 -11.90 -6.38 -2.69
C CYS A 129 -12.17 -7.89 -2.86
N VAL A 130 -13.41 -8.36 -2.66
CA VAL A 130 -13.78 -9.77 -2.91
C VAL A 130 -13.58 -10.14 -4.39
N TRP A 131 -14.07 -9.31 -5.31
CA TRP A 131 -13.86 -9.55 -6.75
C TRP A 131 -12.40 -9.48 -7.14
N THR A 132 -11.65 -8.53 -6.58
CA THR A 132 -10.21 -8.41 -6.80
C THR A 132 -9.47 -9.68 -6.33
N ALA A 133 -9.80 -10.20 -5.15
CA ALA A 133 -9.22 -11.45 -4.64
C ALA A 133 -9.57 -12.65 -5.54
N PHE A 134 -10.82 -12.75 -5.98
CA PHE A 134 -11.26 -13.80 -6.91
C PHE A 134 -10.48 -13.75 -8.24
N LEU A 135 -10.34 -12.56 -8.84
CA LEU A 135 -9.57 -12.37 -10.08
C LEU A 135 -8.09 -12.70 -9.89
N LEU A 136 -7.49 -12.34 -8.76
CA LEU A 136 -6.10 -12.68 -8.45
C LEU A 136 -5.89 -14.19 -8.34
N ILE A 137 -6.81 -14.91 -7.70
CA ILE A 137 -6.78 -16.38 -7.63
C ILE A 137 -6.91 -16.98 -9.02
N LEU A 138 -7.88 -16.50 -9.81
CA LEU A 138 -8.09 -16.97 -11.18
C LEU A 138 -6.84 -16.77 -12.04
N LEU A 139 -6.24 -15.58 -12.01
CA LEU A 139 -4.99 -15.28 -12.73
C LEU A 139 -3.81 -16.15 -12.25
N SER A 140 -3.74 -16.46 -10.96
CA SER A 140 -2.71 -17.34 -10.41
C SER A 140 -2.85 -18.78 -10.92
N VAL A 141 -4.07 -19.32 -10.95
CA VAL A 141 -4.37 -20.66 -11.49
C VAL A 141 -4.11 -20.70 -13.00
N LEU A 142 -4.47 -19.62 -13.69
CA LEU A 142 -4.22 -19.44 -15.12
C LEU A 142 -2.75 -19.11 -15.46
N GLY A 143 -1.81 -19.29 -14.54
CA GLY A 143 -0.38 -19.13 -14.85
C GLY A 143 0.00 -17.74 -15.34
N ALA A 144 -0.77 -16.69 -15.02
CA ALA A 144 -0.47 -15.31 -15.39
C ALA A 144 0.92 -14.89 -14.87
N CYS A 145 1.43 -15.52 -13.82
CA CYS A 145 2.81 -15.34 -13.36
C CYS A 145 3.86 -15.60 -14.47
N SER A 146 3.57 -16.37 -15.52
CA SER A 146 4.49 -16.53 -16.65
C SER A 146 4.61 -15.26 -17.51
N ILE A 147 3.63 -14.34 -17.48
CA ILE A 147 3.69 -13.08 -18.23
C ILE A 147 4.74 -12.13 -17.68
N ILE A 148 5.07 -12.24 -16.39
CA ILE A 148 6.03 -11.33 -15.74
C ILE A 148 7.44 -11.51 -16.32
N ASN A 149 7.78 -12.72 -16.75
CA ASN A 149 9.05 -13.01 -17.44
C ASN A 149 9.10 -12.40 -18.84
N ARG A 150 7.95 -12.02 -19.40
CA ARG A 150 7.83 -11.31 -20.68
C ARG A 150 7.88 -9.79 -20.50
N PHE A 151 7.80 -9.30 -19.27
CA PHE A 151 7.88 -7.87 -18.98
C PHE A 151 9.29 -7.39 -19.29
N THR A 152 9.41 -6.45 -20.22
CA THR A 152 10.71 -5.95 -20.66
C THR A 152 11.32 -5.07 -19.57
N ARG A 153 12.66 -5.06 -19.48
CA ARG A 153 13.40 -4.18 -18.58
C ARG A 153 12.97 -2.71 -18.72
N ILE A 154 12.73 -2.26 -19.95
CA ILE A 154 12.26 -0.91 -20.27
C ILE A 154 10.90 -0.62 -19.62
N ALA A 155 9.97 -1.57 -19.63
CA ALA A 155 8.67 -1.40 -19.00
C ALA A 155 8.78 -1.28 -17.48
N GLY A 156 9.71 -2.01 -16.85
CA GLY A 156 10.01 -1.87 -15.42
C GLY A 156 10.61 -0.51 -15.07
N GLU A 157 11.57 -0.03 -15.88
CA GLU A 157 12.19 1.30 -15.70
C GLU A 157 11.17 2.44 -15.89
N LEU A 158 10.29 2.34 -16.89
CA LEU A 158 9.20 3.30 -17.11
C LEU A 158 8.18 3.30 -15.97
N PHE A 159 7.83 2.14 -15.44
CA PHE A 159 6.91 2.04 -14.30
C PHE A 159 7.51 2.66 -13.04
N GLY A 160 8.80 2.43 -12.79
CA GLY A 160 9.53 3.10 -11.71
C GLY A 160 9.58 4.62 -11.88
N LEU A 161 9.82 5.10 -13.09
CA LEU A 161 9.80 6.53 -13.41
C LEU A 161 8.41 7.15 -13.18
N LEU A 162 7.34 6.44 -13.55
CA LEU A 162 5.97 6.89 -13.32
C LEU A 162 5.68 7.07 -11.83
N ILE A 163 6.05 6.09 -10.99
CA ILE A 163 5.87 6.18 -9.54
C ILE A 163 6.68 7.35 -8.97
N ALA A 164 7.92 7.55 -9.44
CA ALA A 164 8.75 8.67 -9.00
C ALA A 164 8.15 10.03 -9.38
N MET A 165 7.57 10.16 -10.58
CA MET A 165 6.89 11.38 -11.01
C MET A 165 5.64 11.66 -10.18
N LEU A 166 4.80 10.65 -9.92
CA LEU A 166 3.62 10.78 -9.08
C LEU A 166 3.99 11.22 -7.65
N PHE A 167 5.02 10.60 -7.07
CA PHE A 167 5.52 10.96 -5.75
C PHE A 167 6.04 12.42 -5.70
N MET A 168 6.74 12.87 -6.74
CA MET A 168 7.16 14.28 -6.85
C MET A 168 5.98 15.24 -6.97
N GLN A 169 4.96 14.93 -7.78
CA GLN A 169 3.77 15.76 -7.91
C GLN A 169 3.05 15.90 -6.57
N GLN A 170 2.95 14.82 -5.82
CA GLN A 170 2.34 14.87 -4.50
C GLN A 170 3.18 15.69 -3.52
N ALA A 171 4.50 15.53 -3.52
CA ALA A 171 5.39 16.34 -2.68
C ALA A 171 5.26 17.85 -2.97
N ILE A 172 5.16 18.24 -4.24
CA ILE A 172 4.91 19.63 -4.65
C ILE A 172 3.51 20.08 -4.18
N LYS A 173 2.48 19.26 -4.38
CA LYS A 173 1.11 19.56 -3.95
C LYS A 173 1.01 19.77 -2.43
N GLU A 174 1.64 18.92 -1.64
CA GLU A 174 1.71 19.07 -0.17
C GLU A 174 2.56 20.26 0.26
N THR A 175 3.62 20.61 -0.49
CA THR A 175 4.42 21.81 -0.19
C THR A 175 3.61 23.08 -0.45
N LEU A 176 2.90 23.16 -1.58
CA LEU A 176 2.05 24.29 -1.92
C LEU A 176 0.84 24.41 -1.00
N HIS A 177 0.13 23.31 -0.71
CA HIS A 177 -0.95 23.32 0.29
C HIS A 177 -0.44 23.51 1.72
N GLY A 178 0.80 23.10 2.01
CA GLY A 178 1.46 23.32 3.29
C GLY A 178 1.92 24.77 3.48
N GLU A 179 2.23 25.47 2.39
CA GLU A 179 2.39 26.93 2.37
C GLU A 179 1.07 27.62 2.72
N ASP A 180 -0.03 27.18 2.10
CA ASP A 180 -1.39 27.70 2.34
C ASP A 180 -1.86 27.41 3.79
N ARG A 181 -1.56 26.22 4.34
CA ARG A 181 -1.82 25.92 5.76
C ARG A 181 -0.88 26.65 6.72
N ARG A 182 0.37 26.93 6.34
CA ARG A 182 1.23 27.80 7.16
C ARG A 182 0.75 29.25 7.12
N GLN A 183 0.22 29.73 6.00
CA GLN A 183 -0.47 31.01 5.93
C GLN A 183 -1.76 31.00 6.74
N GLN A 184 -2.60 29.96 6.67
CA GLN A 184 -3.83 29.86 7.45
C GLN A 184 -3.55 29.75 8.96
N VAL A 185 -2.56 28.96 9.41
CA VAL A 185 -2.14 28.89 10.83
C VAL A 185 -1.50 30.20 11.29
N CYS A 186 -0.74 30.90 10.43
CA CYS A 186 -0.25 32.24 10.73
C CYS A 186 -1.38 33.29 10.77
N ILE A 187 -2.41 33.18 9.94
CA ILE A 187 -3.58 34.09 9.89
C ILE A 187 -4.52 33.81 11.06
N ASP A 188 -4.83 32.55 11.36
CA ASP A 188 -5.64 32.15 12.52
C ASP A 188 -4.91 32.46 13.83
N GLY A 189 -3.58 32.27 13.88
CA GLY A 189 -2.75 32.70 15.01
C GLY A 189 -2.64 34.22 15.17
N PHE A 190 -2.77 34.99 14.09
CA PHE A 190 -2.81 36.46 14.13
C PHE A 190 -4.21 36.97 14.55
N GLN A 191 -5.28 36.25 14.17
CA GLN A 191 -6.66 36.61 14.51
C GLN A 191 -7.04 36.24 15.96
N GLU A 192 -6.41 35.23 16.57
CA GLU A 192 -6.51 34.98 18.03
C GLU A 192 -5.76 36.02 18.87
N LEU A 193 -4.69 36.64 18.36
CA LEU A 193 -3.96 37.70 19.06
C LEU A 193 -4.72 39.03 19.08
N GLU A 194 -5.39 39.41 17.99
CA GLU A 194 -6.14 40.68 17.93
C GLU A 194 -7.42 40.68 18.79
N VAL A 195 -8.00 39.49 19.07
CA VAL A 195 -9.16 39.34 19.97
C VAL A 195 -8.74 39.31 21.45
N SER A 196 -7.46 39.05 21.75
CA SER A 196 -6.95 39.05 23.12
C SER A 196 -6.42 40.41 23.59
N ASP A 197 -6.33 41.41 22.69
CA ASP A 197 -5.90 42.80 22.96
C ASP A 197 -7.05 43.83 22.81
N SER A 198 -8.32 43.39 22.72
CA SER A 198 -9.55 44.23 22.80
C SER A 198 -10.44 43.80 23.96
#